data_AF-G9KQF0-F1
#
_entry.id   AF-G9KQF0-F1
#
_cell.length_a   1.000
_cell.length_b   1.000
_cell.length_c   1.000
_cell.angle_alpha   90.00
_cell.angle_beta   90.00
_cell.angle_gamma   90.00
#
_symmetry.space_group_name_H-M   'P 1'
#
loop_
_entity.id
_entity.type
_entity.pdbx_description
1 polymer ?
#
loop_
_entity_poly.entity_id
_entity_poly.type
_entity_poly.pdbx_seq_one_letter_code
_entity_poly.pdbx_strand_id
1 'polypeptide(L)' 'EHERDMHSAYKHADGKKIDGRRVLVDVERGRTVKGWRPRRLGGGLGGTRRGGADVNIRHSGRDDTSRYDE' A
#
# COMPACT_ATOMS: atom_id res chain seq x y z
N GLU A 1 7.60 -7.28 21.08
CA GLU A 1 6.95 -7.20 19.76
C GLU A 1 6.67 -8.62 19.27
N HIS A 2 5.42 -8.99 18.99
CA HIS A 2 5.07 -10.31 18.45
C HIS A 2 4.72 -10.21 16.97
N GLU A 3 5.47 -10.90 16.12
CA GLU A 3 5.24 -10.94 14.66
C GLU A 3 3.81 -11.36 14.29
N ARG A 4 3.22 -12.26 15.09
CA ARG A 4 1.84 -12.72 14.91
C ARG A 4 0.82 -11.58 14.97
N ASP A 5 1.02 -10.61 15.87
CA ASP A 5 0.10 -9.48 16.02
C ASP A 5 0.22 -8.54 14.82
N MET A 6 1.44 -8.34 14.31
CA MET A 6 1.69 -7.58 13.09
C MET A 6 1.00 -8.24 11.88
N HIS A 7 1.13 -9.55 11.70
CA HIS A 7 0.43 -10.28 10.64
C HIS A 7 -1.09 -10.19 10.77
N SER A 8 -1.62 -10.28 11.99
CA SER A 8 -3.04 -10.10 12.24
C SER A 8 -3.52 -8.69 11.86
N ALA A 9 -2.79 -7.65 12.26
CA ALA A 9 -3.09 -6.27 11.90
C ALA A 9 -3.02 -6.07 10.37
N TYR A 10 -2.00 -6.60 9.71
CA TYR A 10 -1.86 -6.51 8.25
C TYR A 10 -3.04 -7.15 7.49
N LYS A 11 -3.61 -8.23 8.03
CA LYS A 11 -4.76 -8.91 7.41
C LYS A 11 -6.09 -8.21 7.68
N HIS A 12 -6.30 -7.70 8.89
CA HIS A 12 -7.62 -7.27 9.34
C HIS A 12 -7.81 -5.75 9.50
N ALA A 13 -6.74 -4.98 9.64
CA ALA A 13 -6.84 -3.54 9.94
C ALA A 13 -6.83 -2.64 8.69
N ASP A 14 -6.58 -3.20 7.50
CA ASP A 14 -6.58 -2.40 6.28
C ASP A 14 -7.96 -1.85 5.94
N GLY A 15 -8.02 -0.56 5.62
CA GLY A 15 -9.27 0.16 5.40
C GLY A 15 -10.08 0.44 6.67
N LYS A 16 -9.55 0.13 7.87
CA LYS A 16 -10.16 0.52 9.16
C LYS A 16 -10.35 2.03 9.19
N LYS A 17 -11.50 2.47 9.71
CA LYS A 17 -11.79 3.90 9.88
C LYS A 17 -11.20 4.40 11.19
N ILE A 18 -10.36 5.43 11.10
CA ILE A 18 -9.83 6.20 12.23
C ILE A 18 -10.16 7.65 11.92
N ASP A 19 -10.80 8.36 12.84
CA ASP A 19 -11.27 9.74 12.67
C ASP A 19 -12.09 9.94 11.37
N GLY A 20 -12.96 8.98 11.07
CA GLY A 20 -13.80 8.98 9.87
C GLY A 20 -13.08 8.66 8.55
N ARG A 21 -11.75 8.45 8.57
CA ARG A 21 -10.94 8.19 7.37
C ARG A 21 -10.47 6.74 7.33
N ARG A 22 -10.58 6.10 6.17
CA ARG A 22 -10.02 4.75 5.95
C ARG A 22 -8.50 4.85 5.86
N VAL A 23 -7.79 4.12 6.71
CA VAL A 23 -6.33 4.07 6.68
C VAL A 23 -5.85 2.85 5.89
N LEU A 24 -4.71 2.99 5.22
CA LEU A 24 -4.01 1.89 4.57
C LEU A 24 -3.04 1.28 5.58
N VAL A 25 -3.05 -0.05 5.70
CA VAL A 25 -2.17 -0.78 6.62
C VAL A 25 -1.23 -1.65 5.82
N ASP A 26 0.09 -1.50 6.01
CA ASP A 26 1.10 -2.26 5.31
C ASP A 26 2.24 -2.66 6.25
N VAL A 27 3.09 -3.59 5.79
CA VAL A 27 4.34 -3.94 6.47
C VAL A 27 5.42 -2.89 6.18
N GLU A 28 6.49 -2.88 6.98
CA GLU A 28 7.62 -2.00 6.74
C GLU A 28 8.48 -2.54 5.59
N ARG A 29 8.35 -1.96 4.39
CA ARG A 29 9.03 -2.45 3.18
C ARG A 29 10.45 -1.93 2.99
N GLY A 30 10.84 -0.85 3.67
CA GLY A 30 12.13 -0.17 3.51
C GLY A 30 13.34 -1.07 3.76
N ARG A 31 13.25 -1.90 4.79
CA ARG A 31 14.30 -2.81 5.23
C ARG A 31 13.99 -4.28 4.90
N THR A 32 12.74 -4.62 4.61
CA THR A 32 12.30 -6.02 4.41
C THR A 32 12.13 -6.43 2.96
N VAL A 33 11.93 -5.50 2.02
CA VAL A 33 11.69 -5.82 0.60
C VAL A 33 12.90 -5.42 -0.24
N LYS A 34 13.57 -6.41 -0.84
CA LYS A 34 14.71 -6.19 -1.74
C LYS A 34 14.29 -5.32 -2.94
N GLY A 35 15.08 -4.29 -3.23
CA GLY A 35 14.83 -3.38 -4.36
C GLY A 35 13.72 -2.35 -4.11
N TRP A 36 13.16 -2.28 -2.91
CA TRP A 36 12.16 -1.28 -2.57
C TRP A 36 12.70 0.15 -2.67
N ARG A 37 11.91 1.04 -3.28
CA ARG A 37 12.16 2.49 -3.31
C ARG A 37 10.88 3.22 -2.91
N PRO A 38 10.95 4.28 -2.08
CA PRO A 38 9.78 5.11 -1.77
C PRO A 38 9.31 5.91 -3.00
N ARG A 39 8.06 6.39 -2.96
CA ARG A 39 7.44 7.16 -4.07
C ARG A 39 8.27 8.35 -4.53
N ARG A 40 8.85 9.11 -3.60
CA ARG A 40 9.72 10.28 -3.90
C ARG A 40 11.00 9.94 -4.69
N LEU A 41 11.36 8.65 -4.76
CA LEU A 41 12.51 8.14 -5.51
C LEU A 41 12.07 7.29 -6.72
N GLY A 42 10.84 7.48 -7.22
CA GLY A 42 10.33 6.77 -8.40
C GLY A 42 9.84 5.35 -8.15
N GLY A 43 9.66 4.93 -6.89
CA GLY A 43 9.03 3.66 -6.53
C GLY A 43 7.67 3.85 -5.87
N GLY A 44 7.46 3.16 -4.75
CA GLY A 44 6.26 3.23 -3.94
C GLY A 44 5.09 2.42 -4.49
N LEU A 45 4.08 2.22 -3.65
CA LEU A 45 2.83 1.53 -3.97
C LEU A 45 1.65 2.52 -4.11
N GLY A 46 0.52 2.01 -4.60
CA GLY A 46 -0.71 2.75 -4.86
C GLY A 46 -0.79 3.30 -6.29
N GLY A 47 -2.00 3.66 -6.71
CA GLY A 47 -2.28 4.10 -8.09
C GLY A 47 -3.19 5.30 -8.21
N THR A 48 -3.45 6.05 -7.12
CA THR A 48 -4.42 7.15 -7.13
C THR A 48 -3.96 8.38 -7.93
N ARG A 49 -2.66 8.47 -8.25
CA ARG A 49 -2.04 9.55 -9.01
C ARG A 49 -0.92 9.02 -9.91
N ARG A 50 -1.28 8.22 -10.91
CA ARG A 50 -0.35 7.74 -11.95
C ARG A 50 -0.15 8.76 -13.06
N GLY A 51 -1.21 9.47 -13.43
CA GLY A 51 -1.22 10.40 -14.54
C GLY A 51 -2.60 11.02 -14.72
N GLY A 52 -3.15 10.94 -15.94
CA GLY A 52 -4.51 11.35 -16.25
C GLY A 52 -5.58 10.64 -15.43
N ALA A 53 -6.79 11.20 -15.39
CA ALA A 53 -7.91 10.64 -14.61
C ALA A 53 -8.36 9.25 -15.11
N ASP A 54 -8.06 8.93 -16.37
CA ASP A 54 -8.30 7.66 -17.06
C ASP A 54 -7.42 6.52 -16.53
N VAL A 55 -6.19 6.83 -16.08
CA VAL A 55 -5.24 5.83 -15.55
C VAL A 55 -5.17 5.79 -14.02
N ASN A 56 -5.88 6.68 -13.33
CA ASN A 56 -5.86 6.77 -11.87
C ASN A 56 -6.81 5.75 -11.23
N ILE A 57 -6.28 4.96 -10.30
CA ILE A 57 -7.09 4.05 -9.48
C ILE A 57 -7.96 4.88 -8.53
N ARG A 58 -9.28 4.69 -8.63
CA ARG A 58 -10.28 5.43 -7.82
C ARG A 58 -10.42 4.91 -6.40
N HIS A 59 -9.94 3.71 -6.10
CA HIS A 59 -9.96 3.13 -4.77
C HIS A 59 -8.56 3.17 -4.15
N SER A 60 -8.49 3.45 -2.84
CA SER A 60 -7.27 3.28 -2.07
C SER A 60 -6.97 1.79 -1.92
N GLY A 61 -5.82 1.34 -2.43
CA GLY A 61 -5.37 -0.04 -2.34
C GLY A 61 -3.88 -0.11 -2.00
N ARG A 62 -3.50 -1.18 -1.32
CA ARG A 62 -2.11 -1.50 -0.96
C ARG A 62 -1.25 -1.78 -2.18
N ASP A 63 -1.73 -2.63 -3.07
CA ASP A 63 -0.96 -3.07 -4.22
C ASP A 63 -1.67 -2.72 -5.52
N ASP A 64 -0.87 -2.52 -6.53
CA ASP A 64 -1.33 -2.40 -7.90
C ASP A 64 -1.20 -3.76 -8.57
N THR A 65 -2.31 -4.49 -8.73
CA THR A 65 -2.28 -5.79 -9.40
C THR A 65 -1.73 -5.70 -10.82
N SER A 66 -1.93 -4.56 -11.50
CA SER A 66 -1.41 -4.34 -12.86
C SER A 66 0.12 -4.28 -12.97
N ARG A 67 0.83 -4.21 -11.84
CA ARG A 67 2.31 -4.26 -11.82
C ARG A 67 2.87 -5.67 -11.96
N TYR A 68 2.06 -6.71 -11.73
CA TYR A 68 2.46 -8.11 -11.84
C TYR A 68 1.87 -8.81 -13.07
N ASP A 69 1.01 -8.13 -13.84
CA ASP A 69 0.37 -8.63 -15.06
C ASP A 69 1.23 -8.36 -16.33
N GLU A 70 2.47 -7.89 -16.16
CA GLU A 70 3.53 -7.77 -17.19
C GLU A 70 4.65 -8.78 -16.89
#